data_AF-A0A7C1CP50-F1
#
_entry.id   AF-A0A7C1CP50-F1
#
_cell.length_a   1.000
_cell.length_b   1.000
_cell.length_c   1.000
_cell.angle_alpha   90.00
_cell.angle_beta   90.00
_cell.angle_gamma   90.00
#
_symmetry.space_group_name_H-M   'P 1'
#
loop_
_entity.id
_entity.type
_entity.pdbx_description
1 polymer ?
#
loop_
_entity_poly.entity_id
_entity_poly.type
_entity_poly.pdbx_seq_one_letter_code
_entity_poly.pdbx_strand_id
1 'polypeptide(L)'
;MFFGLIAYEEGRGEQGFGIPLGVGYQRQFLNGRTRLHTYIQAASYRTFAITDVPDSYYRVTTLGIDSDFDILRYYSFSVVLGTEAGLSYS
;
A
#
# COMPACT_ATOMS: atom_id res chain seq x y z
N MET A 1 7.76 -9.73 -5.21
CA MET A 1 6.32 -9.78 -5.51
C MET A 1 5.95 -8.49 -6.21
N PHE A 2 5.21 -8.55 -7.31
CA PHE A 2 4.62 -7.38 -7.98
C PHE A 2 3.16 -7.26 -7.52
N PHE A 3 2.73 -6.04 -7.25
CA PHE A 3 1.36 -5.75 -6.81
C PHE A 3 0.88 -4.49 -7.55
N GLY A 4 -0.37 -4.54 -7.99
CA GLY A 4 -1.07 -3.44 -8.66
C GLY A 4 -2.52 -3.44 -8.17
N LEU A 5 -2.90 -2.40 -7.43
CA LEU A 5 -4.17 -2.27 -6.74
C LEU A 5 -4.63 -0.82 -6.87
N ILE A 6 -5.92 -0.54 -7.04
CA ILE A 6 -6.37 0.86 -7.05
C ILE A 6 -6.10 1.46 -5.67
N ALA A 7 -5.23 2.46 -5.59
CA ALA A 7 -4.89 3.16 -4.37
C ALA A 7 -5.60 4.51 -4.33
N TYR A 8 -6.06 4.88 -3.13
CA TYR A 8 -6.56 6.21 -2.80
C TYR A 8 -5.52 6.90 -1.91
N GLU A 9 -5.06 8.06 -2.32
CA GLU A 9 -4.10 8.88 -1.55
C GLU A 9 -4.78 10.18 -1.12
N GLU A 10 -4.56 10.59 0.14
CA GLU A 10 -5.05 11.85 0.70
C GLU A 10 -3.88 12.60 1.37
N GLY A 11 -3.46 13.73 0.80
CA GLY A 11 -2.35 14.52 1.30
C GLY A 11 -2.47 16.00 0.95
N ARG A 12 -2.10 16.90 1.88
CA ARG A 12 -1.98 18.38 1.72
C ARG A 12 -2.99 19.09 0.78
N GLY A 13 -4.23 18.60 0.66
CA GLY A 13 -5.29 19.19 -0.15
C GLY A 13 -5.58 18.47 -1.49
N GLU A 14 -4.92 17.35 -1.78
CA GLU A 14 -5.13 16.56 -3.00
C GLU A 14 -5.62 15.14 -2.64
N GLN A 15 -6.72 14.74 -3.29
CA GLN A 15 -7.31 13.39 -3.19
C GLN A 15 -7.36 12.78 -4.59
N GLY A 16 -6.78 11.60 -4.77
CA GLY A 16 -6.59 11.01 -6.09
C GLY A 16 -6.63 9.49 -6.10
N PHE A 17 -7.04 8.93 -7.24
CA PHE A 17 -6.94 7.50 -7.52
C PHE A 17 -5.72 7.22 -8.39
N GLY A 18 -5.01 6.14 -8.09
CA GLY A 18 -3.80 5.77 -8.81
C GLY A 18 -3.59 4.26 -8.87
N ILE A 19 -2.69 3.86 -9.77
CA ILE A 19 -2.19 2.49 -9.83
C ILE A 19 -0.74 2.51 -9.32
N PRO A 20 -0.47 2.05 -8.08
CA PRO A 20 0.86 1.82 -7.59
C PRO A 20 1.46 0.64 -8.35
N LEU A 21 2.69 0.82 -8.81
CA LEU A 21 3.54 -0.23 -9.32
C LEU A 21 4.73 -0.36 -8.37
N GLY A 22 4.91 -1.54 -7.81
CA GLY A 22 5.95 -1.76 -6.81
C GLY A 22 6.58 -3.14 -6.89
N VAL A 23 7.73 -3.22 -6.23
CA VAL A 23 8.44 -4.46 -5.98
C VAL A 23 8.66 -4.60 -4.48
N GLY A 24 8.41 -5.80 -3.98
CA GLY A 24 8.59 -6.11 -2.57
C GLY A 24 9.15 -7.49 -2.32
N TYR A 25 9.64 -7.68 -1.11
CA TYR A 25 10.08 -8.94 -0.55
C TYR A 25 9.23 -9.30 0.65
N GLN A 26 8.71 -10.53 0.68
CA GLN A 26 7.95 -11.04 1.81
C GLN A 26 8.71 -12.19 2.46
N ARG A 27 8.86 -12.14 3.78
CA ARG A 27 9.40 -13.22 4.60
C ARG A 27 8.34 -13.72 5.58
N GLN A 28 8.31 -15.03 5.76
CA GLN A 28 7.37 -15.68 6.66
C GLN A 28 8.10 -16.27 7.86
N PHE A 29 7.46 -16.20 9.02
CA PHE A 29 7.93 -16.74 10.30
C PHE A 29 6.81 -17.52 10.99
N LEU A 30 7.15 -18.28 12.04
CA LEU A 30 6.18 -19.05 12.84
C LEU A 30 5.27 -19.95 11.98
N ASN A 31 5.87 -20.71 11.07
CA ASN A 31 5.18 -21.61 10.14
C ASN A 31 4.12 -20.89 9.27
N GLY A 32 4.39 -19.63 8.90
CA GLY A 32 3.51 -18.82 8.06
C GLY A 32 2.44 -18.02 8.81
N ARG A 33 2.41 -18.09 10.15
CA ARG A 33 1.49 -17.25 10.95
C ARG A 33 1.90 -15.78 11.01
N THR A 34 3.19 -15.50 10.85
CA THR A 34 3.69 -14.11 10.79
C THR A 34 4.27 -13.86 9.42
N ARG A 35 3.88 -12.76 8.79
CA ARG A 35 4.35 -12.37 7.46
C ARG A 35 4.85 -10.94 7.55
N LEU A 36 6.11 -10.74 7.17
CA LEU A 36 6.72 -9.43 7.12
C LEU A 36 7.00 -9.11 5.65
N HIS A 37 6.46 -8.00 5.18
CA HIS A 37 6.54 -7.57 3.80
C HIS A 37 7.22 -6.21 3.74
N THR A 38 8.31 -6.10 2.99
CA THR A 38 9.00 -4.83 2.75
C THR A 38 8.89 -4.51 1.28
N TYR A 39 8.50 -3.30 0.93
CA TYR A 39 8.23 -2.94 -0.44
C TYR A 39 8.63 -1.51 -0.77
N ILE A 40 8.93 -1.29 -2.05
CA ILE A 40 9.01 0.04 -2.65
C ILE A 40 8.00 0.11 -3.78
N GLN A 41 7.19 1.16 -3.79
CA GLN A 41 6.18 1.37 -4.82
C GLN A 41 6.20 2.81 -5.32
N ALA A 42 5.87 2.99 -6.59
CA ALA A 42 5.60 4.29 -7.18
C ALA A 42 4.20 4.29 -7.78
N ALA A 43 3.42 5.29 -7.44
CA ALA A 43 2.05 5.46 -7.91
C ALA A 43 1.90 6.83 -8.56
N SER A 44 1.25 6.86 -9.71
CA SER A 44 0.75 8.11 -10.30
C SER A 44 -0.72 8.24 -9.93
N TYR A 45 -1.09 9.36 -9.35
CA TYR A 45 -2.45 9.65 -8.95
C TYR A 45 -3.05 10.73 -9.83
N ARG A 46 -4.35 10.57 -10.14
CA ARG A 46 -5.17 11.59 -10.78
C ARG A 46 -6.20 12.08 -9.78
N THR A 47 -6.23 13.39 -9.59
CA THR A 47 -7.22 14.07 -8.76
C THR A 47 -8.63 13.84 -9.33
N PHE A 48 -9.58 13.43 -8.50
CA PHE A 48 -10.97 13.14 -8.94
C PHE A 48 -11.98 14.20 -8.48
N ALA A 49 -11.54 15.17 -7.67
CA ALA A 49 -12.39 16.27 -7.23
C ALA A 49 -12.62 17.24 -8.39
N ILE A 50 -13.89 17.58 -8.66
CA ILE A 50 -14.25 18.68 -9.55
C ILE A 50 -13.86 19.97 -8.83
N THR A 51 -12.65 20.47 -9.10
CA THR A 51 -12.14 21.72 -8.56
C THR A 51 -11.80 22.66 -9.72
N ASP A 52 -11.82 23.97 -9.47
CA ASP A 52 -11.45 25.00 -10.45
C ASP A 52 -9.91 25.06 -10.69
N VAL A 53 -9.19 24.01 -10.29
CA VAL A 53 -7.75 23.87 -10.36
C VAL A 53 -7.42 22.89 -11.50
N PRO A 54 -6.40 23.17 -12.34
CA PRO A 54 -6.01 22.27 -13.43
C PRO A 54 -5.67 20.86 -12.93
N ASP A 55 -5.97 19.83 -13.74
CA ASP A 55 -5.67 18.41 -13.48
C ASP A 55 -4.24 18.25 -12.94
N SER A 56 -4.10 18.05 -11.62
CA SER A 56 -2.81 17.80 -11.00
C SER A 56 -2.49 16.30 -11.10
N TYR A 57 -1.33 16.01 -11.70
CA TYR A 57 -0.74 14.67 -11.71
C TYR A 57 0.40 14.67 -10.72
N TYR A 58 0.27 13.90 -9.65
CA TYR A 58 1.33 13.75 -8.66
C TYR A 58 1.80 12.29 -8.62
N ARG A 59 3.09 12.12 -8.35
CA ARG A 59 3.73 10.82 -8.30
C ARG A 59 4.26 10.58 -6.91
N VAL A 60 3.64 9.67 -6.17
CA VAL A 60 4.13 9.29 -4.85
C VAL A 60 4.99 8.05 -4.97
N THR A 61 6.17 8.11 -4.38
CA THR A 61 6.99 6.92 -4.15
C THR A 61 7.00 6.62 -2.66
N THR A 62 6.66 5.38 -2.33
CA THR A 62 6.53 4.91 -0.95
C THR A 62 7.50 3.78 -0.71
N LEU A 63 8.23 3.88 0.40
CA LEU A 63 8.98 2.78 1.00
C LEU A 63 8.21 2.33 2.23
N GLY A 64 7.74 1.09 2.22
CA GLY A 64 6.85 0.55 3.26
C GLY A 64 7.34 -0.77 3.85
N ILE A 65 6.87 -1.03 5.06
CA ILE A 65 6.98 -2.30 5.75
C ILE A 65 5.64 -2.67 6.40
N ASP A 66 5.14 -3.85 6.06
CA ASP A 66 3.93 -4.44 6.63
C ASP A 66 4.32 -5.64 7.50
N SER A 67 3.62 -5.81 8.60
CA SER A 67 3.72 -6.97 9.45
C SER A 67 2.33 -7.49 9.77
N ASP A 68 2.06 -8.71 9.32
CA ASP A 68 0.82 -9.42 9.53
C ASP A 68 1.00 -10.58 10.51
N PHE A 69 0.03 -10.77 11.40
CA PHE A 69 -0.05 -11.88 12.32
C PHE A 69 -1.43 -12.55 12.28
N ASP A 70 -1.46 -13.83 11.92
CA ASP A 70 -2.67 -14.65 11.92
C ASP A 70 -3.06 -15.00 13.38
N ILE A 71 -4.04 -14.30 13.96
CA ILE A 71 -4.54 -14.58 15.31
C ILE A 71 -5.29 -15.92 15.33
N LEU A 72 -6.16 -16.12 14.34
CA LEU A 72 -7.01 -17.28 14.20
C LEU A 72 -6.88 -17.80 12.77
N ARG A 73 -6.60 -19.08 12.61
CA ARG A 73 -6.53 -19.73 11.30
C ARG A 73 -7.37 -20.99 11.32
N TYR A 74 -8.36 -21.04 10.44
CA TYR A 74 -9.23 -22.19 10.24
C TYR A 74 -9.21 -22.58 8.76
N TYR A 75 -8.52 -23.67 8.44
CA TYR A 75 -8.26 -24.12 7.07
C TYR A 75 -7.74 -22.98 6.17
N SER A 76 -8.55 -22.56 5.20
CA SER A 76 -8.22 -21.54 4.19
C SER A 76 -8.56 -20.10 4.64
N PHE A 77 -9.21 -19.93 5.79
CA PHE A 77 -9.59 -18.63 6.32
C PHE A 77 -8.69 -18.26 7.50
N SER A 78 -8.22 -17.02 7.53
CA SER A 78 -7.49 -16.46 8.66
C SER A 78 -8.00 -15.08 9.03
N VAL A 79 -8.02 -14.81 10.34
CA VAL A 79 -8.17 -13.47 10.90
C VAL A 79 -6.78 -12.95 11.19
N VAL A 80 -6.44 -11.82 10.57
CA VAL A 80 -5.09 -11.26 10.55
C VAL A 80 -5.09 -9.91 11.27
N LEU A 81 -4.11 -9.71 12.15
CA LEU A 81 -3.72 -8.37 12.61
C LEU A 81 -2.56 -7.89 11.77
N GLY A 82 -2.81 -6.86 10.97
CA GLY A 82 -1.78 -6.16 10.21
C GLY A 82 -1.39 -4.87 10.90
N THR A 83 -0.10 -4.53 10.82
CA THR A 83 0.41 -3.18 11.06
C THR A 83 1.29 -2.79 9.89
N GLU A 84 1.27 -1.51 9.54
CA GLU A 84 2.05 -0.96 8.44
C GLU A 84 2.79 0.29 8.93
N ALA A 85 4.00 0.49 8.41
CA ALA A 85 4.74 1.73 8.53
C ALA A 85 5.39 2.05 7.20
N GLY A 86 5.33 3.31 6.78
CA GLY A 86 5.88 3.71 5.49
C GLY A 86 6.30 5.17 5.46
N LEU A 87 7.19 5.48 4.51
CA LEU A 87 7.61 6.82 4.17
C LEU A 87 7.24 7.07 2.71
N SER A 88 6.47 8.13 2.47
CA SER A 88 6.05 8.56 1.14
C SER A 88 6.69 9.90 0.79
N TYR A 89 7.13 10.04 -0.46
CA TYR A 89 7.55 11.32 -1.03
C TYR A 89 6.85 11.55 -2.37
N SER A 90 6.54 12.81 -2.69
CA SER A 90 5.95 13.24 -3.95
C SER A 90 6.86 14.22 -4.69
#